data_AF-L8DJG0-F1
#
_entry.id   AF-L8DJG0-F1
#
_cell.length_a   1.000
_cell.length_b   1.000
_cell.length_c   1.000
_cell.angle_alpha   90.00
_cell.angle_beta   90.00
_cell.angle_gamma   90.00
#
_symmetry.space_group_name_H-M   'P 1'
#
loop_
_entity.id
_entity.type
_entity.pdbx_description
1 polymer ?
#
loop_
_entity_poly.entity_id
_entity_poly.type
_entity_poly.pdbx_seq_one_letter_code
_entity_poly.pdbx_strand_id
1 'polypeptide(L)'
;MRVLRSAAAIGGTVAFVSSVEPPQHVISTFGLRDVDPSPLGADWDGGWRLGDVVLSPVADHARAAWSAKVRETLSVDGVRLARPVRSTDGRYVVSGWRADTFVAGEPEPRHDEVVSLSMRLHAATAQLERPRFLVQPPVAPWADVDVFVAADRAAWEAVPLRTARGAGAPEPLSSDGKTSLELVKQLATLRKPVESPDQLVHGDLFGTVLFSGSDAPGISDITPYWRPASWAAGVAVVDALSWGDADDGLVGRWDDLPEWPQMLLRALIFRLAVHALHPRSTSEAFPGLARTADLVRLIL
;
A
#
# COMPACT_ATOMS: atom_id res chain seq x y z
N MET A 1 6.91 -0.12 1.61
CA MET A 1 7.35 -1.14 2.58
C MET A 1 6.18 -1.83 3.32
N ARG A 2 4.97 -1.26 3.26
CA ARG A 2 3.69 -1.76 3.83
C ARG A 2 2.99 -2.82 2.95
N VAL A 3 3.07 -2.63 1.63
CA VAL A 3 2.50 -3.46 0.54
C VAL A 3 2.87 -4.96 0.56
N LEU A 4 3.86 -5.41 1.35
CA LEU A 4 4.27 -6.83 1.41
C LEU A 4 3.68 -7.65 2.52
N ARG A 5 3.07 -7.03 3.52
CA ARG A 5 2.49 -7.81 4.62
C ARG A 5 1.11 -8.35 4.28
N SER A 6 0.43 -7.78 3.28
CA SER A 6 -0.73 -8.43 2.66
C SER A 6 -0.36 -9.81 2.09
N ALA A 7 0.85 -9.95 1.52
CA ALA A 7 1.39 -11.23 1.04
C ALA A 7 2.08 -12.08 2.14
N ALA A 8 2.67 -11.46 3.16
CA ALA A 8 3.50 -12.16 4.16
C ALA A 8 2.86 -12.37 5.55
N ALA A 9 1.67 -11.82 5.83
CA ALA A 9 1.08 -11.84 7.18
C ALA A 9 -0.10 -12.80 7.36
N ILE A 10 -0.63 -13.44 6.31
CA ILE A 10 -1.91 -14.19 6.40
C ILE A 10 -1.66 -15.71 6.38
N GLY A 11 -0.68 -16.10 7.18
CA GLY A 11 -0.32 -17.49 7.46
C GLY A 11 0.22 -17.61 8.89
N GLY A 12 -0.59 -17.21 9.89
CA GLY A 12 -0.42 -17.52 11.32
C GLY A 12 0.90 -17.13 12.00
N THR A 13 1.84 -16.52 11.29
CA THR A 13 3.18 -16.21 11.80
C THR A 13 3.44 -14.74 11.54
N VAL A 14 3.30 -13.94 12.60
CA VAL A 14 3.67 -12.52 12.61
C VAL A 14 5.13 -12.44 12.17
N ALA A 15 5.38 -12.01 10.94
CA ALA A 15 6.72 -11.65 10.52
C ALA A 15 7.20 -10.52 11.45
N PHE A 16 8.09 -10.84 12.39
CA PHE A 16 8.72 -9.85 13.27
C PHE A 16 9.34 -8.77 12.38
N VAL A 17 8.76 -7.57 12.38
CA VAL A 17 9.61 -6.40 12.09
C VAL A 17 10.56 -6.38 13.28
N SER A 18 11.86 -6.44 13.06
CA SER A 18 12.79 -5.98 14.08
C SER A 18 12.52 -4.49 14.25
N SER A 19 11.61 -4.14 15.18
CA SER A 19 11.34 -2.75 15.52
C SER A 19 12.50 -2.30 16.38
N VAL A 20 13.49 -1.67 15.77
CA VAL A 20 14.53 -0.96 16.52
C VAL A 20 13.82 0.13 17.32
N GLU A 21 13.99 0.14 18.64
CA GLU A 21 13.41 1.18 19.50
C GLU A 21 13.87 2.57 19.05
N PRO A 22 12.99 3.60 19.03
CA PRO A 22 13.38 4.94 18.64
C PRO A 22 14.50 5.45 19.55
N PRO A 23 15.63 5.91 18.98
CA PRO A 23 16.72 6.45 19.78
C PRO A 23 16.27 7.62 20.66
N GLN A 24 16.87 7.77 21.84
CA GLN A 24 16.53 8.83 22.80
C GLN A 24 16.59 10.26 22.22
N HIS A 25 17.50 10.53 21.27
CA HIS A 25 17.56 11.82 20.60
C HIS A 25 16.35 12.06 19.68
N VAL A 26 15.77 11.01 19.08
CA VAL A 26 14.54 11.09 18.28
C VAL A 26 13.35 11.37 19.19
N ILE A 27 13.17 10.58 20.24
CA ILE A 27 12.13 10.77 21.27
C ILE A 27 12.16 12.21 21.80
N SER A 28 13.36 12.67 22.16
CA SER A 28 13.60 14.04 22.63
C SER A 28 13.20 15.10 21.61
N THR A 29 13.52 14.90 20.33
CA THR A 29 13.29 15.90 19.28
C THR A 29 11.79 16.06 18.98
N PHE A 30 10.99 15.02 19.20
CA PHE A 30 9.52 15.08 19.14
C PHE A 30 8.86 15.46 20.47
N GLY A 31 9.64 15.77 21.52
CA GLY A 31 9.10 16.23 22.80
C GLY A 31 8.50 15.14 23.69
N LEU A 32 8.95 13.88 23.54
CA LEU A 32 8.35 12.70 24.18
C LEU A 32 9.20 12.09 25.31
N ARG A 33 10.10 12.88 25.93
CA ARG A 33 11.16 12.37 26.84
C ARG A 33 10.64 11.59 28.06
N ASP A 34 9.46 11.94 28.56
CA ASP A 34 8.91 11.39 29.81
C ASP A 34 7.80 10.35 29.53
N VAL A 35 7.81 9.74 28.34
CA VAL A 35 6.79 8.78 27.91
C VAL A 35 7.45 7.47 27.50
N ASP A 36 7.06 6.38 28.16
CA ASP A 36 7.62 5.06 27.88
C ASP A 36 7.19 4.55 26.49
N PRO A 37 8.13 4.10 25.65
CA PRO A 37 7.83 3.56 24.34
C PRO A 37 7.30 2.13 24.46
N SER A 38 6.18 1.87 23.77
CA SER A 38 5.59 0.53 23.63
C SER A 38 5.60 0.11 22.16
N PRO A 39 6.10 -1.09 21.82
CA PRO A 39 6.17 -1.52 20.43
C PRO A 39 4.76 -1.77 19.88
N LEU A 40 4.51 -1.31 18.67
CA LEU A 40 3.29 -1.62 17.92
C LEU A 40 3.55 -2.70 16.88
N GLY A 41 2.46 -3.30 16.40
CA GLY A 41 2.49 -4.31 15.36
C GLY A 41 2.72 -3.75 13.95
N ALA A 42 2.46 -4.62 12.97
CA ALA A 42 2.60 -4.32 11.55
C ALA A 42 1.76 -3.12 11.09
N ASP A 43 0.62 -2.88 11.74
CA ASP A 43 -0.35 -1.82 11.39
C ASP A 43 0.24 -0.41 11.43
N TRP A 44 1.34 -0.26 12.19
CA TRP A 44 2.11 0.98 12.37
C TRP A 44 3.53 0.91 11.81
N ASP A 45 3.77 0.02 10.83
CA ASP A 45 5.08 -0.19 10.20
C ASP A 45 6.20 -0.56 11.20
N GLY A 46 5.84 -1.26 12.29
CA GLY A 46 6.77 -1.55 13.39
C GLY A 46 7.13 -0.31 14.22
N GLY A 47 6.22 0.66 14.24
CA GLY A 47 6.33 1.87 15.04
C GLY A 47 6.22 1.61 16.54
N TRP A 48 6.48 2.66 17.31
CA TRP A 48 6.48 2.65 18.76
C TRP A 48 5.52 3.71 19.26
N ARG A 49 4.58 3.32 20.11
CA ARG A 49 3.62 4.23 20.74
C ARG A 49 4.20 4.83 22.00
N LEU A 50 4.21 6.16 22.04
CA LEU A 50 4.55 7.00 23.18
C LEU A 50 3.32 7.88 23.47
N GLY A 51 2.45 7.43 24.37
CA GLY A 51 1.19 8.12 24.67
C GLY A 51 0.25 8.13 23.48
N ASP A 52 -0.10 9.31 22.97
CA ASP A 52 -0.95 9.48 21.79
C ASP A 52 -0.15 9.70 20.50
N VAL A 53 1.16 9.47 20.53
CA VAL A 53 2.05 9.61 19.37
C VAL A 53 2.66 8.26 19.02
N VAL A 54 2.79 7.98 17.73
CA VAL A 54 3.54 6.85 17.20
C VAL A 54 4.77 7.35 16.47
N LEU A 55 5.93 6.84 16.86
CA LEU A 55 7.18 7.00 16.12
C LEU A 55 7.37 5.82 15.19
N SER A 56 7.52 6.07 13.89
CA SER A 56 7.76 5.02 12.88
C SER A 56 9.04 5.29 12.09
N PRO A 57 9.82 4.25 11.75
CA PRO A 57 10.97 4.40 10.88
C PRO A 57 10.56 4.80 9.46
N VAL A 58 11.40 5.59 8.81
CA VAL A 58 11.17 6.14 7.47
C VAL A 58 12.13 5.50 6.48
N ALA A 59 11.57 4.71 5.55
CA ALA A 59 12.34 4.14 4.44
C ALA A 59 12.55 5.15 3.29
N ASP A 60 11.60 6.06 3.08
CA ASP A 60 11.64 7.08 2.02
C ASP A 60 11.26 8.43 2.61
N HIS A 61 12.28 9.30 2.73
CA HIS A 61 12.15 10.62 3.33
C HIS A 61 11.21 11.53 2.55
N ALA A 62 11.26 11.50 1.22
CA ALA A 62 10.45 12.37 0.37
C ALA A 62 8.97 11.98 0.47
N ARG A 63 8.67 10.68 0.44
CA ARG A 63 7.31 10.16 0.58
C ARG A 63 6.75 10.41 1.98
N ALA A 64 7.52 10.18 3.03
CA ALA A 64 7.09 10.41 4.40
C ALA A 64 6.79 11.89 4.67
N ALA A 65 7.67 12.81 4.27
CA ALA A 65 7.45 14.24 4.43
C ALA A 65 6.26 14.75 3.61
N TRP A 66 6.08 14.23 2.39
CA TRP A 66 4.92 14.56 1.56
C TRP A 66 3.61 14.06 2.19
N SER A 67 3.58 12.81 2.67
CA SER A 67 2.38 12.23 3.30
C SER A 67 1.99 13.02 4.54
N ALA A 68 2.97 13.33 5.40
CA ALA A 68 2.75 14.19 6.57
C ALA A 68 2.13 15.53 6.15
N LYS A 69 2.72 16.22 5.17
CA LYS A 69 2.20 17.50 4.69
C LYS A 69 0.76 17.41 4.16
N VAL A 70 0.42 16.37 3.41
CA VAL A 70 -0.95 16.16 2.93
C VAL A 70 -1.91 15.89 4.09
N ARG A 71 -1.54 14.98 5.00
CA ARG A 71 -2.36 14.59 6.15
C ARG A 71 -2.53 15.70 7.19
N GLU A 72 -1.73 16.77 7.15
CA GLU A 72 -1.91 17.93 8.03
C GLU A 72 -3.24 18.65 7.78
N THR A 73 -3.66 18.74 6.50
CA THR A 73 -4.88 19.49 6.12
C THR A 73 -5.94 18.65 5.44
N LEU A 74 -5.62 17.42 5.01
CA LEU A 74 -6.60 16.55 4.34
C LEU A 74 -7.77 16.24 5.27
N SER A 75 -8.99 16.47 4.79
CA SER A 75 -10.22 16.08 5.46
C SER A 75 -10.97 15.10 4.56
N VAL A 76 -11.38 13.97 5.14
CA VAL A 76 -12.14 12.93 4.44
C VAL A 76 -13.33 12.58 5.33
N ASP A 77 -14.52 12.68 4.77
CA ASP A 77 -15.74 12.43 5.53
C ASP A 77 -15.82 10.98 6.03
N GLY A 78 -16.14 10.81 7.31
CA GLY A 78 -16.22 9.52 7.98
C GLY A 78 -14.92 8.70 7.94
N VAL A 79 -13.76 9.35 8.07
CA VAL A 79 -12.45 8.69 8.19
C VAL A 79 -11.61 9.31 9.31
N ARG A 80 -11.01 8.48 10.16
CA ARG A 80 -10.04 8.91 11.18
C ARG A 80 -8.63 8.88 10.60
N LEU A 81 -8.12 10.04 10.18
CA LEU A 81 -6.78 10.14 9.60
C LEU A 81 -5.75 10.49 10.68
N ALA A 82 -4.68 9.70 10.80
CA ALA A 82 -3.55 10.03 11.66
C ALA A 82 -2.94 11.37 11.22
N ARG A 83 -2.76 12.29 12.17
CA ARG A 83 -2.19 13.62 11.91
C ARG A 83 -0.69 13.58 12.16
N PRO A 84 0.13 14.23 11.32
CA PRO A 84 1.55 14.31 11.57
C PRO A 84 1.84 15.12 12.83
N VAL A 85 2.83 14.70 13.60
CA VAL A 85 3.40 15.46 14.71
C VAL A 85 4.74 16.01 14.25
N ARG A 86 4.90 17.34 14.33
CA ARG A 86 6.17 17.99 14.00
C ARG A 86 7.14 17.81 15.15
N SER A 87 8.41 17.71 14.82
CA SER A 87 9.47 17.89 15.81
C SER A 87 9.42 19.29 16.40
N THR A 88 10.09 19.46 17.53
CA THR A 88 10.31 20.75 18.20
C THR A 88 10.99 21.81 17.31
N ASP A 89 11.69 21.39 16.25
CA ASP A 89 12.27 22.27 15.22
C ASP A 89 11.45 22.35 13.91
N GLY A 90 10.21 21.84 13.92
CA GLY A 90 9.21 21.99 12.85
C GLY A 90 9.29 20.98 11.70
N ARG A 91 10.24 20.04 11.73
CA ARG A 91 10.41 19.00 10.69
C ARG A 91 9.41 17.85 10.87
N TYR A 92 9.06 17.17 9.78
CA TYR A 92 8.25 15.94 9.83
C TYR A 92 9.10 14.67 9.95
N VAL A 93 10.36 14.72 9.49
CA VAL A 93 11.28 13.57 9.52
C VAL A 93 12.57 13.99 10.19
N VAL A 94 12.97 13.24 11.23
CA VAL A 94 14.18 13.48 12.01
C VAL A 94 14.94 12.17 12.14
N SER A 95 16.20 12.15 11.70
CA SER A 95 17.09 10.99 11.83
C SER A 95 16.48 9.65 11.34
N GLY A 96 15.69 9.69 10.27
CA GLY A 96 15.03 8.50 9.72
C GLY A 96 13.75 8.08 10.45
N TRP A 97 13.15 8.96 11.25
CA TRP A 97 11.91 8.73 11.97
C TRP A 97 10.89 9.82 11.70
N ARG A 98 9.61 9.44 11.73
CA ARG A 98 8.47 10.36 11.73
C ARG A 98 7.60 10.15 12.96
N ALA A 99 6.75 11.12 13.26
CA ALA A 99 5.79 11.05 14.33
C ALA A 99 4.37 11.33 13.82
N ASP A 100 3.39 10.55 14.27
CA ASP A 100 1.98 10.66 13.90
C ASP A 100 1.09 10.45 15.11
N THR A 101 -0.10 11.07 15.17
CA THR A 101 -1.08 10.79 16.23
C THR A 101 -1.57 9.35 16.12
N PHE A 102 -1.63 8.64 17.25
CA PHE A 102 -2.16 7.29 17.31
C PHE A 102 -3.64 7.24 16.91
N VAL A 103 -3.97 6.26 16.09
CA VAL A 103 -5.33 5.95 15.63
C VAL A 103 -5.63 4.53 16.11
N ALA A 104 -6.61 4.39 16.99
CA ALA A 104 -7.00 3.09 17.53
C ALA A 104 -7.65 2.20 16.47
N GLY A 105 -7.48 0.90 16.65
CA GLY A 105 -8.11 -0.13 15.82
C GLY A 105 -7.12 -1.10 15.21
N GLU A 106 -7.67 -2.08 14.51
CA GLU A 106 -6.96 -3.17 13.83
C GLU A 106 -7.62 -3.46 12.48
N PRO A 107 -6.92 -4.12 11.54
CA PRO A 107 -7.56 -4.60 10.32
C PRO A 107 -8.68 -5.61 10.62
N GLU A 108 -9.83 -5.45 9.98
CA GLU A 108 -10.98 -6.36 10.07
C GLU A 108 -11.44 -6.78 8.66
N PRO A 109 -12.11 -7.94 8.49
CA PRO A 109 -12.62 -8.42 7.20
C PRO A 109 -13.87 -7.65 6.72
N ARG A 110 -13.82 -6.31 6.77
CA ARG A 110 -14.88 -5.38 6.35
C ARG A 110 -14.60 -4.85 4.94
N HIS A 111 -14.46 -5.78 3.98
CA HIS A 111 -13.90 -5.49 2.65
C HIS A 111 -14.67 -4.41 1.87
N ASP A 112 -16.00 -4.44 1.89
CA ASP A 112 -16.83 -3.42 1.22
C ASP A 112 -16.65 -2.04 1.83
N GLU A 113 -16.43 -1.97 3.15
CA GLU A 113 -16.21 -0.70 3.82
C GLU A 113 -14.84 -0.13 3.49
N VAL A 114 -13.84 -0.98 3.27
CA VAL A 114 -12.54 -0.57 2.74
C VAL A 114 -12.70 0.02 1.33
N VAL A 115 -13.50 -0.60 0.45
CA VAL A 115 -13.78 -0.06 -0.89
C VAL A 115 -14.57 1.24 -0.83
N SER A 116 -15.60 1.32 0.03
CA SER A 116 -16.37 2.55 0.25
C SER A 116 -15.50 3.69 0.80
N LEU A 117 -14.60 3.41 1.74
CA LEU A 117 -13.59 4.36 2.23
C LEU A 117 -12.64 4.78 1.10
N SER A 118 -12.22 3.85 0.24
CA SER A 118 -11.34 4.13 -0.91
C SER A 118 -11.94 5.25 -1.77
N MET A 119 -13.22 5.14 -2.10
CA MET A 119 -13.91 6.12 -2.94
C MET A 119 -13.98 7.51 -2.27
N ARG A 120 -14.31 7.56 -0.98
CA ARG A 120 -14.34 8.83 -0.22
C ARG A 120 -12.95 9.47 -0.11
N LEU A 121 -11.93 8.67 0.16
CA LEU A 121 -10.54 9.11 0.21
C LEU A 121 -10.11 9.69 -1.14
N HIS A 122 -10.38 8.99 -2.24
CA HIS A 122 -9.92 9.43 -3.56
C HIS A 122 -10.69 10.61 -4.11
N ALA A 123 -11.96 10.77 -3.75
CA ALA A 123 -12.69 12.01 -4.01
C ALA A 123 -12.01 13.23 -3.33
N ALA A 124 -11.55 13.07 -2.08
CA ALA A 124 -10.84 14.12 -1.35
C ALA A 124 -9.43 14.38 -1.87
N THR A 125 -8.75 13.37 -2.41
CA THR A 125 -7.39 13.51 -2.95
C THR A 125 -7.32 13.92 -4.43
N ALA A 126 -8.46 13.99 -5.13
CA ALA A 126 -8.54 14.34 -6.55
C ALA A 126 -7.93 15.70 -6.91
N GLN A 127 -7.94 16.65 -5.97
CA GLN A 127 -7.41 18.01 -6.16
C GLN A 127 -5.89 18.11 -5.90
N LEU A 128 -5.25 17.02 -5.46
CA LEU A 128 -3.83 17.02 -5.15
C LEU A 128 -3.00 16.78 -6.40
N GLU A 129 -1.92 17.56 -6.54
CA GLU A 129 -0.98 17.41 -7.64
C GLU A 129 -0.15 16.13 -7.55
N ARG A 130 0.31 15.64 -8.70
CA ARG A 130 1.23 14.50 -8.77
C ARG A 130 2.55 14.81 -8.07
N PRO A 131 2.93 14.09 -7.00
CA PRO A 131 4.20 14.29 -6.34
C PRO A 131 5.37 13.96 -7.27
N ARG A 132 6.42 14.80 -7.27
CA ARG A 132 7.57 14.64 -8.19
C ARG A 132 8.28 13.29 -8.06
N PHE A 133 8.32 12.71 -6.86
CA PHE A 133 8.95 11.39 -6.65
C PHE A 133 8.18 10.24 -7.34
N LEU A 134 6.88 10.41 -7.66
CA LEU A 134 6.12 9.40 -8.42
C LEU A 134 6.44 9.39 -9.93
N VAL A 135 7.27 10.30 -10.42
CA VAL A 135 7.70 10.35 -11.83
C VAL A 135 9.04 9.61 -12.00
N GLN A 136 9.78 9.40 -10.92
CA GLN A 136 11.10 8.82 -10.96
C GLN A 136 11.04 7.35 -11.40
N PRO A 137 11.95 6.88 -12.28
CA PRO A 137 12.08 5.47 -12.59
C PRO A 137 12.71 4.71 -11.41
N PRO A 138 12.54 3.38 -11.33
CA PRO A 138 13.26 2.56 -10.36
C PRO A 138 14.77 2.64 -10.65
N VAL A 139 15.60 2.65 -9.60
CA VAL A 139 17.06 2.77 -9.72
C VAL A 139 17.79 1.70 -8.91
N ALA A 140 18.97 1.28 -9.38
CA ALA A 140 19.87 0.44 -8.59
C ALA A 140 20.35 1.22 -7.33
N PRO A 141 20.49 0.58 -6.15
CA PRO A 141 20.54 -0.86 -5.90
C PRO A 141 19.18 -1.58 -5.66
N TRP A 142 18.05 -1.05 -6.14
CA TRP A 142 16.71 -1.67 -6.00
C TRP A 142 16.28 -1.84 -4.54
N ALA A 143 15.90 -0.73 -3.91
CA ALA A 143 15.24 -0.78 -2.62
C ALA A 143 13.79 -1.28 -2.75
N ASP A 144 13.15 -1.61 -1.63
CA ASP A 144 11.74 -2.02 -1.59
C ASP A 144 10.83 -1.06 -2.37
N VAL A 145 11.10 0.27 -2.33
CA VAL A 145 10.32 1.27 -3.07
C VAL A 145 10.42 1.09 -4.59
N ASP A 146 11.59 0.73 -5.11
CA ASP A 146 11.82 0.53 -6.55
C ASP A 146 11.03 -0.65 -7.08
N VAL A 147 10.86 -1.71 -6.28
CA VAL A 147 10.02 -2.86 -6.62
C VAL A 147 8.57 -2.44 -6.83
N PHE A 148 8.02 -1.60 -5.94
CA PHE A 148 6.65 -1.12 -6.08
C PHE A 148 6.46 -0.17 -7.26
N VAL A 149 7.46 0.66 -7.55
CA VAL A 149 7.45 1.51 -8.75
C VAL A 149 7.49 0.66 -10.01
N ALA A 150 8.31 -0.40 -10.04
CA ALA A 150 8.37 -1.33 -11.16
C ALA A 150 7.06 -2.12 -11.35
N ALA A 151 6.45 -2.59 -10.26
CA ALA A 151 5.17 -3.28 -10.30
C ALA A 151 4.02 -2.38 -10.78
N ASP A 152 3.98 -1.13 -10.28
CA ASP A 152 3.02 -0.13 -10.73
C ASP A 152 3.18 0.18 -12.23
N ARG A 153 4.41 0.24 -12.73
CA ARG A 153 4.65 0.37 -14.17
C ARG A 153 4.24 -0.88 -14.94
N ALA A 154 4.51 -2.08 -14.43
CA ALA A 154 4.18 -3.34 -15.11
C ALA A 154 2.68 -3.47 -15.43
N ALA A 155 1.82 -3.00 -14.52
CA ALA A 155 0.38 -3.01 -14.71
C ALA A 155 -0.08 -2.15 -15.91
N TRP A 156 0.67 -1.12 -16.28
CA TRP A 156 0.25 -0.09 -17.25
C TRP A 156 1.10 -0.03 -18.53
N GLU A 157 2.36 -0.48 -18.49
CA GLU A 157 3.23 -0.53 -19.66
C GLU A 157 2.74 -1.57 -20.68
N ALA A 158 2.81 -1.23 -21.98
CA ALA A 158 2.41 -2.13 -23.07
C ALA A 158 3.15 -3.48 -22.99
N VAL A 159 4.46 -3.44 -22.72
CA VAL A 159 5.26 -4.63 -22.38
C VAL A 159 5.56 -4.57 -20.89
N PRO A 160 4.96 -5.45 -20.06
CA PRO A 160 5.15 -5.38 -18.61
C PRO A 160 6.62 -5.56 -18.23
N LEU A 161 7.07 -4.79 -17.24
CA LEU A 161 8.43 -4.80 -16.69
C LEU A 161 9.54 -4.41 -17.69
N ARG A 162 9.21 -3.80 -18.82
CA ARG A 162 10.21 -3.38 -19.81
C ARG A 162 11.20 -2.38 -19.21
N THR A 163 10.70 -1.34 -18.55
CA THR A 163 11.57 -0.34 -17.92
C THR A 163 12.36 -0.92 -16.75
N ALA A 164 11.74 -1.80 -15.96
CA ALA A 164 12.41 -2.47 -14.86
C ALA A 164 13.60 -3.33 -15.33
N ARG A 165 13.40 -4.17 -16.37
CA ARG A 165 14.46 -4.96 -17.00
C ARG A 165 15.57 -4.07 -17.55
N GLY A 166 15.23 -2.97 -18.22
CA GLY A 166 16.20 -1.99 -18.72
C GLY A 166 17.03 -1.33 -17.62
N ALA A 167 16.48 -1.22 -16.40
CA ALA A 167 17.16 -0.70 -15.21
C ALA A 167 17.86 -1.80 -14.38
N GLY A 168 17.97 -3.02 -14.90
CA GLY A 168 18.65 -4.13 -14.23
C GLY A 168 17.89 -4.71 -13.05
N ALA A 169 16.55 -4.77 -13.12
CA ALA A 169 15.74 -5.45 -12.11
C ALA A 169 16.22 -6.90 -11.91
N PRO A 170 16.28 -7.38 -10.65
CA PRO A 170 16.55 -8.78 -10.40
C PRO A 170 15.45 -9.65 -11.03
N GLU A 171 15.84 -10.78 -11.61
CA GLU A 171 14.89 -11.79 -12.08
C GLU A 171 14.46 -12.68 -10.90
N PRO A 172 13.19 -13.13 -10.85
CA PRO A 172 12.71 -14.03 -9.81
C PRO A 172 13.50 -15.33 -9.81
N LEU A 173 14.02 -15.71 -8.64
CA LEU A 173 14.75 -16.98 -8.46
C LEU A 173 13.82 -18.15 -8.12
N SER A 174 12.78 -17.89 -7.31
CA SER A 174 11.83 -18.89 -6.85
C SER A 174 10.90 -19.37 -7.99
N SER A 175 10.39 -20.59 -7.86
CA SER A 175 9.47 -21.17 -8.84
C SER A 175 8.15 -20.41 -8.92
N ASP A 176 7.60 -20.02 -7.77
CA ASP A 176 6.38 -19.24 -7.64
C ASP A 176 6.56 -17.82 -8.21
N GLY A 177 7.69 -17.16 -7.98
CA GLY A 177 7.99 -15.85 -8.56
C GLY A 177 8.09 -15.90 -10.10
N LYS A 178 8.66 -16.98 -10.65
CA LYS A 178 8.68 -17.21 -12.10
C LYS A 178 7.28 -17.44 -12.66
N THR A 179 6.44 -18.19 -11.96
CA THR A 179 5.03 -18.39 -12.36
C THR A 179 4.24 -17.09 -12.29
N SER A 180 4.43 -16.26 -11.26
CA SER A 180 3.83 -14.93 -11.19
C SER A 180 4.24 -14.04 -12.36
N LEU A 181 5.52 -14.06 -12.74
CA LEU A 181 6.00 -13.33 -13.91
C LEU A 181 5.37 -13.83 -15.22
N GLU A 182 5.12 -15.14 -15.35
CA GLU A 182 4.42 -15.69 -16.51
C GLU A 182 2.95 -15.27 -16.55
N LEU A 183 2.25 -15.30 -15.41
CA LEU A 183 0.89 -14.79 -15.30
C LEU A 183 0.82 -13.29 -15.65
N VAL A 184 1.79 -12.48 -15.20
CA VAL A 184 1.89 -11.06 -15.57
C VAL A 184 1.91 -10.89 -17.09
N LYS A 185 2.71 -11.68 -17.82
CA LYS A 185 2.78 -11.62 -19.29
C LYS A 185 1.46 -12.03 -19.93
N GLN A 186 0.83 -13.09 -19.46
CA GLN A 186 -0.44 -13.57 -20.00
C GLN A 186 -1.56 -12.56 -19.77
N LEU A 187 -1.72 -12.10 -18.54
CA LEU A 187 -2.76 -11.12 -18.15
C LEU A 187 -2.56 -9.78 -18.84
N ALA A 188 -1.31 -9.37 -19.07
CA ALA A 188 -1.00 -8.17 -19.84
C ALA A 188 -1.59 -8.18 -21.26
N THR A 189 -1.77 -9.35 -21.88
CA THR A 189 -2.41 -9.48 -23.21
C THR A 189 -3.92 -9.23 -23.20
N LEU A 190 -4.56 -9.33 -22.04
CA LEU A 190 -6.01 -9.11 -21.87
C LEU A 190 -6.38 -7.65 -21.58
N ARG A 191 -5.38 -6.77 -21.50
CA ARG A 191 -5.62 -5.34 -21.25
C ARG A 191 -6.25 -4.68 -22.48
N LYS A 192 -7.27 -3.89 -22.21
CA LYS A 192 -7.90 -2.95 -23.14
C LYS A 192 -7.46 -1.53 -22.75
N PRO A 193 -7.43 -0.56 -23.68
CA PRO A 193 -7.25 0.86 -23.34
C PRO A 193 -8.25 1.31 -22.28
N VAL A 194 -7.85 2.28 -21.46
CA VAL A 194 -8.70 2.86 -20.42
C VAL A 194 -8.63 4.39 -20.48
N GLU A 195 -9.75 5.06 -20.22
CA GLU A 195 -9.90 6.51 -20.34
C GLU A 195 -10.10 7.20 -18.98
N SER A 196 -10.31 6.45 -17.89
CA SER A 196 -10.46 7.02 -16.55
C SER A 196 -9.23 7.88 -16.19
N PRO A 197 -9.44 9.09 -15.63
CA PRO A 197 -8.35 10.02 -15.36
C PRO A 197 -7.47 9.53 -14.20
N ASP A 198 -6.16 9.67 -14.37
CA ASP A 198 -5.21 9.47 -13.29
C ASP A 198 -5.30 10.61 -12.26
N GLN A 199 -5.25 10.24 -10.98
CA GLN A 199 -5.19 11.18 -9.86
C GLN A 199 -4.34 10.59 -8.72
N LEU A 200 -4.18 11.33 -7.63
CA LEU A 200 -3.55 10.80 -6.44
C LEU A 200 -4.47 9.77 -5.77
N VAL A 201 -3.99 8.54 -5.64
CA VAL A 201 -4.71 7.45 -4.98
C VAL A 201 -3.85 6.75 -3.92
N HIS A 202 -4.49 6.08 -2.98
CA HIS A 202 -3.88 5.24 -1.96
C HIS A 202 -3.83 3.79 -2.44
N GLY A 203 -2.64 3.25 -2.74
CA GLY A 203 -2.49 1.94 -3.37
C GLY A 203 -2.32 0.74 -2.41
N ASP A 204 -2.60 0.92 -1.12
CA ASP A 204 -2.39 -0.14 -0.12
C ASP A 204 -3.46 -0.12 0.98
N LEU A 205 -4.75 -0.02 0.65
CA LEU A 205 -5.81 0.14 1.66
C LEU A 205 -6.11 -1.16 2.43
N PHE A 206 -5.95 -2.31 1.78
CA PHE A 206 -6.13 -3.59 2.44
C PHE A 206 -5.01 -3.82 3.48
N GLY A 207 -5.41 -4.14 4.72
CA GLY A 207 -4.49 -4.33 5.84
C GLY A 207 -3.93 -3.03 6.44
N THR A 208 -4.38 -1.85 6.00
CA THR A 208 -3.92 -0.55 6.54
C THR A 208 -5.04 0.32 7.10
N VAL A 209 -6.28 -0.01 6.74
CA VAL A 209 -7.47 0.55 7.37
C VAL A 209 -7.68 -0.11 8.73
N LEU A 210 -7.83 0.73 9.76
CA LEU A 210 -7.97 0.33 11.15
C LEU A 210 -9.41 0.53 11.60
N PHE A 211 -10.06 -0.55 12.02
CA PHE A 211 -11.41 -0.53 12.56
C PHE A 211 -11.38 -0.61 14.08
N SER A 212 -12.27 0.15 14.72
CA SER A 212 -12.41 0.16 16.18
C SER A 212 -13.88 0.19 16.53
N GLY A 213 -14.48 -1.01 16.62
CA GLY A 213 -15.91 -1.17 16.83
C GLY A 213 -16.74 -0.43 15.76
N SER A 214 -17.63 0.45 16.21
CA SER A 214 -18.50 1.25 15.34
C SER A 214 -17.92 2.61 14.93
N ASP A 215 -16.69 2.93 15.34
CA ASP A 215 -16.06 4.19 14.93
C ASP A 215 -15.79 4.19 13.43
N ALA A 216 -15.69 5.40 12.87
CA ALA A 216 -15.25 5.57 11.49
C ALA A 216 -13.92 4.83 11.22
N PRO A 217 -13.72 4.23 10.04
CA PRO A 217 -12.46 3.58 9.70
C PRO A 217 -11.27 4.55 9.77
N GLY A 218 -10.14 4.05 10.26
CA GLY A 218 -8.92 4.80 10.49
C GLY A 218 -7.85 4.54 9.43
N ILE A 219 -7.03 5.55 9.14
CA ILE A 219 -5.88 5.42 8.24
C ILE A 219 -4.67 6.03 8.93
N SER A 220 -3.60 5.25 9.09
CA SER A 220 -2.36 5.73 9.72
C SER A 220 -1.42 6.46 8.75
N ASP A 221 -1.51 6.21 7.45
CA ASP A 221 -0.64 6.85 6.46
C ASP A 221 -1.22 6.84 5.04
N ILE A 222 -0.64 7.63 4.13
CA ILE A 222 -0.98 7.59 2.71
C ILE A 222 0.16 6.94 1.90
N THR A 223 -0.14 5.86 1.18
CA THR A 223 0.76 5.24 0.18
C THR A 223 0.40 5.73 -1.23
N PRO A 224 1.03 6.79 -1.75
CA PRO A 224 0.58 7.46 -2.96
C PRO A 224 0.95 6.73 -4.24
N TYR A 225 -0.01 6.69 -5.16
CA TYR A 225 0.15 6.35 -6.59
C TYR A 225 -0.58 7.38 -7.45
N TRP A 226 -0.29 7.40 -8.74
CA TRP A 226 -0.93 8.30 -9.70
C TRP A 226 -1.70 7.49 -10.74
N ARG A 227 -2.95 7.13 -10.44
CA ARG A 227 -3.78 6.17 -11.19
C ARG A 227 -5.27 6.49 -11.05
N PRO A 228 -6.18 5.85 -11.79
CA PRO A 228 -7.62 6.04 -11.60
C PRO A 228 -8.05 5.61 -10.20
N ALA A 229 -9.06 6.28 -9.62
CA ALA A 229 -9.57 5.95 -8.28
C ALA A 229 -10.06 4.49 -8.19
N SER A 230 -10.76 4.02 -9.23
CA SER A 230 -11.25 2.63 -9.30
C SER A 230 -10.12 1.60 -9.33
N TRP A 231 -8.91 1.95 -9.78
CA TRP A 231 -7.74 1.05 -9.67
C TRP A 231 -7.38 0.79 -8.21
N ALA A 232 -7.38 1.80 -7.35
CA ALA A 232 -7.02 1.63 -5.95
C ALA A 232 -8.08 0.83 -5.16
N ALA A 233 -9.37 1.00 -5.49
CA ALA A 233 -10.43 0.09 -5.05
C ALA A 233 -10.18 -1.35 -5.55
N GLY A 234 -9.77 -1.50 -6.80
CA GLY A 234 -9.40 -2.79 -7.39
C GLY A 234 -8.22 -3.46 -6.67
N VAL A 235 -7.22 -2.70 -6.21
CA VAL A 235 -6.14 -3.23 -5.36
C VAL A 235 -6.69 -3.79 -4.06
N ALA A 236 -7.58 -3.05 -3.37
CA ALA A 236 -8.19 -3.54 -2.14
C ALA A 236 -9.00 -4.84 -2.35
N VAL A 237 -9.73 -4.97 -3.47
CA VAL A 237 -10.47 -6.18 -3.82
C VAL A 237 -9.56 -7.34 -4.16
N VAL A 238 -8.51 -7.12 -4.97
CA VAL A 238 -7.52 -8.16 -5.30
C VAL A 238 -6.84 -8.69 -4.05
N ASP A 239 -6.50 -7.80 -3.11
CA ASP A 239 -5.87 -8.21 -1.85
C ASP A 239 -6.83 -9.00 -0.97
N ALA A 240 -8.09 -8.56 -0.88
CA ALA A 240 -9.12 -9.25 -0.12
C ALA A 240 -9.44 -10.65 -0.67
N LEU A 241 -9.50 -10.81 -1.99
CA LEU A 241 -9.71 -12.11 -2.65
C LEU A 241 -8.49 -13.03 -2.52
N SER A 242 -7.29 -12.45 -2.56
CA SER A 242 -6.05 -13.24 -2.54
C SER A 242 -5.68 -13.68 -1.12
N TRP A 243 -5.91 -12.83 -0.13
CA TRP A 243 -5.38 -13.04 1.21
C TRP A 243 -6.35 -12.68 2.34
N GLY A 244 -7.51 -12.07 2.05
CA GLY A 244 -8.44 -11.58 3.06
C GLY A 244 -9.66 -12.46 3.35
N ASP A 245 -9.68 -13.70 2.84
CA ASP A 245 -10.83 -14.61 2.94
C ASP A 245 -12.16 -14.02 2.40
N ALA A 246 -12.08 -13.05 1.50
CA ALA A 246 -13.26 -12.50 0.85
C ALA A 246 -13.93 -13.56 -0.05
N ASP A 247 -15.26 -13.52 -0.11
CA ASP A 247 -16.02 -14.34 -1.04
C ASP A 247 -15.81 -13.89 -2.50
N ASP A 248 -16.03 -14.82 -3.43
CA ASP A 248 -15.83 -14.58 -4.86
C ASP A 248 -16.75 -13.52 -5.44
N GLY A 249 -17.90 -13.29 -4.81
CA GLY A 249 -18.83 -12.25 -5.21
C GLY A 249 -18.20 -10.85 -5.12
N LEU A 250 -17.19 -10.63 -4.26
CA LEU A 250 -16.52 -9.34 -4.14
C LEU A 250 -15.97 -8.81 -5.47
N VAL A 251 -15.58 -9.70 -6.39
CA VAL A 251 -15.08 -9.32 -7.72
C VAL A 251 -16.12 -8.55 -8.54
N GLY A 252 -17.42 -8.83 -8.35
CA GLY A 252 -18.53 -8.24 -9.10
C GLY A 252 -19.38 -7.25 -8.32
N ARG A 253 -19.14 -7.07 -7.01
CA ARG A 253 -19.98 -6.21 -6.15
C ARG A 253 -19.85 -4.69 -6.42
N TRP A 254 -18.81 -4.30 -7.14
CA TRP A 254 -18.45 -2.90 -7.44
C TRP A 254 -18.29 -2.70 -8.96
N ASP A 255 -19.08 -3.42 -9.75
CA ASP A 255 -19.04 -3.40 -11.22
C ASP A 255 -19.52 -2.08 -11.85
N ASP A 256 -20.18 -1.24 -11.06
CA ASP A 256 -20.57 0.13 -11.40
C ASP A 256 -19.38 1.11 -11.40
N LEU A 257 -18.23 0.73 -10.81
CA LEU A 257 -17.02 1.55 -10.84
C LEU A 257 -16.46 1.66 -12.28
N PRO A 258 -15.90 2.83 -12.66
CA PRO A 258 -15.39 3.04 -14.02
C PRO A 258 -14.34 2.00 -14.42
N GLU A 259 -14.59 1.36 -15.57
CA GLU A 259 -13.69 0.41 -16.22
C GLU A 259 -13.28 -0.75 -15.31
N TRP A 260 -14.17 -1.16 -14.40
CA TRP A 260 -13.89 -2.06 -13.28
C TRP A 260 -13.11 -3.35 -13.62
N PRO A 261 -13.50 -4.15 -14.64
CA PRO A 261 -12.72 -5.35 -15.01
C PRO A 261 -11.26 -5.03 -15.38
N GLN A 262 -11.04 -3.90 -16.06
CA GLN A 262 -9.71 -3.44 -16.46
C GLN A 262 -8.90 -2.87 -15.28
N MET A 263 -9.57 -2.36 -14.25
CA MET A 263 -8.95 -1.92 -13.00
C MET A 263 -8.50 -3.10 -12.15
N LEU A 264 -9.35 -4.12 -12.01
CA LEU A 264 -9.01 -5.38 -11.33
C LEU A 264 -7.84 -6.10 -12.01
N LEU A 265 -7.84 -6.19 -13.35
CA LEU A 265 -6.74 -6.78 -14.11
C LEU A 265 -5.40 -6.08 -13.82
N ARG A 266 -5.40 -4.75 -13.80
CA ARG A 266 -4.18 -3.95 -13.53
C ARG A 266 -3.74 -4.06 -12.07
N ALA A 267 -4.69 -4.07 -11.13
CA ALA A 267 -4.41 -4.30 -9.72
C ALA A 267 -3.78 -5.69 -9.47
N LEU A 268 -4.29 -6.71 -10.15
CA LEU A 268 -3.75 -8.07 -10.09
C LEU A 268 -2.34 -8.16 -10.70
N ILE A 269 -2.11 -7.56 -11.88
CA ILE A 269 -0.77 -7.49 -12.48
C ILE A 269 0.21 -6.78 -11.53
N PHE A 270 -0.22 -5.70 -10.87
CA PHE A 270 0.58 -5.01 -9.87
C PHE A 270 0.98 -5.96 -8.73
N ARG A 271 0.03 -6.69 -8.12
CA ARG A 271 0.32 -7.61 -7.01
C ARG A 271 1.17 -8.82 -7.43
N LEU A 272 0.94 -9.39 -8.61
CA LEU A 272 1.80 -10.45 -9.17
C LEU A 272 3.22 -9.96 -9.46
N ALA A 273 3.39 -8.73 -9.95
CA ALA A 273 4.70 -8.15 -10.17
C ALA A 273 5.44 -7.85 -8.86
N VAL A 274 4.73 -7.38 -7.81
CA VAL A 274 5.28 -7.31 -6.45
C VAL A 274 5.73 -8.68 -5.97
N HIS A 275 4.87 -9.69 -6.10
CA HIS A 275 5.18 -11.05 -5.67
C HIS A 275 6.44 -11.59 -6.36
N ALA A 276 6.55 -11.41 -7.68
CA ALA A 276 7.70 -11.87 -8.46
C ALA A 276 9.02 -11.15 -8.11
N LEU A 277 8.99 -9.84 -7.86
CA LEU A 277 10.21 -9.04 -7.73
C LEU A 277 10.68 -8.84 -6.29
N HIS A 278 9.77 -8.90 -5.32
CA HIS A 278 10.11 -8.49 -3.98
C HIS A 278 10.85 -9.58 -3.19
N PRO A 279 12.02 -9.30 -2.57
CA PRO A 279 12.82 -10.31 -1.87
C PRO A 279 12.14 -10.91 -0.63
N ARG A 280 11.11 -10.23 -0.10
CA ARG A 280 10.30 -10.68 1.05
C ARG A 280 9.01 -11.43 0.66
N SER A 281 8.74 -11.63 -0.63
CA SER A 281 7.61 -12.46 -1.07
C SER A 281 7.83 -13.91 -0.68
N THR A 282 6.76 -14.60 -0.30
CA THR A 282 6.80 -16.00 0.10
C THR A 282 5.95 -16.87 -0.85
N SER A 283 6.19 -18.18 -0.83
CA SER A 283 5.43 -19.14 -1.62
C SER A 283 3.96 -19.20 -1.23
N GLU A 284 3.63 -18.93 0.04
CA GLU A 284 2.28 -18.99 0.60
C GLU A 284 1.39 -17.86 0.05
N ALA A 285 1.98 -16.77 -0.43
CA ALA A 285 1.24 -15.66 -1.03
C ALA A 285 0.68 -15.99 -2.43
N PHE A 286 1.31 -16.92 -3.15
CA PHE A 286 1.03 -17.17 -4.56
C PHE A 286 -0.34 -17.84 -4.83
N PRO A 287 -0.78 -18.88 -4.08
CA PRO A 287 -2.05 -19.57 -4.35
C PRO A 287 -3.25 -18.62 -4.40
N GLY A 288 -3.31 -17.64 -3.49
CA GLY A 288 -4.34 -16.61 -3.47
C GLY A 288 -4.34 -15.76 -4.74
N LEU A 289 -3.18 -15.28 -5.18
CA LEU A 289 -3.05 -14.50 -6.42
C LEU A 289 -3.43 -15.32 -7.66
N ALA A 290 -3.05 -16.60 -7.71
CA ALA A 290 -3.39 -17.48 -8.82
C ALA A 290 -4.91 -17.71 -8.91
N ARG A 291 -5.56 -17.96 -7.78
CA ARG A 291 -7.03 -18.07 -7.68
C ARG A 291 -7.72 -16.78 -8.11
N THR A 292 -7.25 -15.63 -7.62
CA THR A 292 -7.80 -14.31 -8.00
C THR A 292 -7.63 -14.06 -9.50
N ALA A 293 -6.56 -14.56 -10.12
CA ALA A 293 -6.38 -14.46 -11.57
C ALA A 293 -7.46 -15.19 -12.37
N ASP A 294 -7.92 -16.34 -11.88
CA ASP A 294 -9.02 -17.06 -12.53
C ASP A 294 -10.34 -16.31 -12.39
N LEU A 295 -10.64 -15.75 -11.21
CA LEU A 295 -11.83 -14.92 -11.00
C LEU A 295 -11.85 -13.67 -11.88
N VAL A 296 -10.74 -12.93 -11.94
CA VAL A 296 -10.63 -11.72 -12.76
C VAL A 296 -10.78 -12.07 -14.24
N ARG A 297 -10.26 -13.20 -14.72
CA ARG A 297 -10.43 -13.64 -16.11
C ARG A 297 -11.89 -13.89 -16.50
N LEU A 298 -12.74 -14.30 -15.57
CA LEU A 298 -14.15 -14.59 -15.85
C LEU A 298 -14.98 -13.33 -16.16
N ILE A 299 -14.48 -12.14 -15.81
CA ILE A 299 -15.21 -10.87 -15.95
C ILE A 299 -14.62 -9.91 -17.02
N LEU A 300 -13.59 -10.34 -17.79
CA LEU A 300 -12.89 -9.53 -18.80
C LEU A 300 -13.50 -9.55 -20.21
#